data_AF-V9D5E5-F1
#
_entry.id   AF-V9D5E5-F1
#
_cell.length_a   1.000
_cell.length_b   1.000
_cell.length_c   1.000
_cell.angle_alpha   90.00
_cell.angle_beta   90.00
_cell.angle_gamma   90.00
#
_symmetry.space_group_name_H-M   'P 1'
#
loop_
_entity.id
_entity.type
_entity.pdbx_description
1 polymer ?
#
loop_
_entity_poly.entity_id
_entity_poly.type
_entity_poly.pdbx_seq_one_letter_code
_entity_poly.pdbx_strand_id
1 'polypeptide(L)'
;MSGTASHESHLLSRAAPPATKHLSDKVHGILMGVTVILIFPFGSICWRLLDGVVSGKTLLRIHVCCQVLGLGMLVSGFGVGVWVCIIHNSVYNDEWGHGILGTIVTALFLLQPVLGQWHHILYKRGRSQGRTFNPWFRTSHVWLGRLLMVAAIVNGATGIVLANNTPGGEKGYSAAAGVVGLIYIVILSLWYWNRSKQDAGEARRDHDHDVLAGHVEDKSGTAVAVGQV
;
A
#
# COMPACT_ATOMS: atom_id res chain seq x y z
N MET A 1 -62.50 -7.65 -7.17
CA MET A 1 -61.05 -7.64 -7.41
C MET A 1 -60.38 -6.99 -6.21
N SER A 2 -60.10 -7.75 -5.15
CA SER A 2 -59.36 -7.27 -3.98
C SER A 2 -58.67 -8.48 -3.37
N GLY A 3 -57.35 -8.58 -3.53
CA GLY A 3 -56.63 -9.78 -3.11
C GLY A 3 -55.13 -9.84 -3.43
N THR A 4 -54.46 -8.73 -3.76
CA THR A 4 -53.02 -8.75 -4.10
C THR A 4 -52.14 -7.87 -3.21
N ALA A 5 -52.70 -6.98 -2.37
CA ALA A 5 -51.90 -6.04 -1.59
C ALA A 5 -51.26 -6.62 -0.30
N SER A 6 -51.74 -7.76 0.21
CA SER A 6 -51.24 -8.32 1.47
C SER A 6 -49.96 -9.17 1.31
N HIS A 7 -49.71 -9.73 0.12
CA HIS A 7 -48.59 -10.66 -0.09
C HIS A 7 -47.24 -9.97 -0.33
N GLU A 8 -47.23 -8.75 -0.85
CA GLU A 8 -45.99 -8.00 -1.13
C GLU A 8 -45.38 -7.36 0.13
N SER A 9 -46.23 -7.01 1.12
CA SER A 9 -45.78 -6.39 2.37
C SER A 9 -44.93 -7.31 3.26
N HIS A 10 -45.09 -8.62 3.13
CA HIS A 10 -44.35 -9.62 3.92
C HIS A 10 -42.96 -9.95 3.33
N LEU A 11 -42.72 -9.63 2.06
CA LEU A 11 -41.43 -9.82 1.38
C LEU A 11 -40.50 -8.60 1.56
N LEU A 12 -41.07 -7.41 1.75
CA LEU A 12 -40.31 -6.16 1.98
C LEU A 12 -39.98 -5.91 3.46
N SER A 13 -40.63 -6.62 4.38
CA SER A 13 -40.47 -6.42 5.83
C SER A 13 -39.83 -7.62 6.52
N ARG A 14 -38.61 -7.96 6.12
CA ARG A 14 -37.70 -8.63 7.06
C ARG A 14 -36.42 -7.81 7.18
N ALA A 15 -36.55 -6.67 7.87
CA ALA A 15 -35.39 -5.98 8.42
C ALA A 15 -34.44 -7.04 9.00
N ALA A 16 -33.17 -6.99 8.60
CA ALA A 16 -32.22 -8.03 8.96
C ALA A 16 -32.21 -8.22 10.49
N PRO A 17 -32.22 -9.47 10.99
CA PRO A 17 -32.17 -9.73 12.42
C PRO A 17 -30.97 -9.03 13.08
N PRO A 18 -31.07 -8.60 14.34
CA PRO A 18 -29.95 -7.96 15.05
C PRO A 18 -28.67 -8.81 15.06
N ALA A 19 -28.82 -10.14 15.16
CA ALA A 19 -27.70 -11.08 15.08
C ALA A 19 -26.97 -11.03 13.72
N THR A 20 -27.72 -10.90 12.62
CA THR A 20 -27.16 -10.78 11.27
C THR A 20 -26.41 -9.46 11.11
N LYS A 21 -26.99 -8.35 11.58
CA LYS A 21 -26.34 -7.03 11.57
C LYS A 21 -24.98 -7.07 12.27
N HIS A 22 -25.00 -7.46 13.54
CA HIS A 22 -23.79 -7.54 14.36
C HIS A 22 -22.75 -8.53 13.82
N LEU A 23 -23.17 -9.65 13.20
CA LEU A 23 -22.25 -10.57 12.53
C LEU A 23 -21.61 -9.93 11.29
N SER A 24 -22.40 -9.26 10.44
CA SER A 24 -21.90 -8.57 9.25
C SER A 24 -20.92 -7.46 9.60
N ASP A 25 -21.20 -6.68 10.64
CA ASP A 25 -20.31 -5.62 11.15
C ASP A 25 -18.95 -6.18 11.56
N LYS A 26 -18.95 -7.28 12.33
CA LYS A 26 -17.73 -7.96 12.77
C LYS A 26 -16.94 -8.55 11.61
N VAL A 27 -17.61 -9.24 10.68
CA VAL A 27 -16.97 -9.85 9.52
C VAL A 27 -16.32 -8.78 8.65
N HIS A 28 -17.05 -7.69 8.37
CA HIS A 28 -16.52 -6.55 7.63
C HIS A 28 -15.28 -5.95 8.33
N GLY A 29 -15.41 -5.61 9.62
CA GLY A 29 -14.36 -4.97 10.39
C GLY A 29 -13.09 -5.83 10.50
N ILE A 30 -13.22 -7.12 10.78
CA ILE A 30 -12.07 -8.05 10.87
C ILE A 30 -11.41 -8.22 9.51
N LEU A 31 -12.20 -8.46 8.45
CA LEU A 31 -11.70 -8.68 7.10
C LEU A 31 -10.93 -7.45 6.59
N MET A 32 -11.52 -6.27 6.74
CA MET A 32 -10.91 -5.00 6.32
C MET A 32 -9.71 -4.63 7.19
N GLY A 33 -9.79 -4.84 8.51
CA GLY A 33 -8.71 -4.62 9.44
C GLY A 33 -7.47 -5.45 9.10
N VAL A 34 -7.63 -6.76 8.90
CA VAL A 34 -6.52 -7.65 8.50
C VAL A 34 -5.93 -7.21 7.14
N THR A 35 -6.78 -6.89 6.18
CA THR A 35 -6.36 -6.51 4.83
C THR A 35 -5.49 -5.24 4.85
N VAL A 36 -6.00 -4.18 5.49
CA VAL A 36 -5.37 -2.86 5.49
C VAL A 36 -4.22 -2.76 6.49
N ILE A 37 -4.32 -3.38 7.66
CA ILE A 37 -3.27 -3.25 8.69
C ILE A 37 -2.14 -4.25 8.45
N LEU A 38 -2.41 -5.44 7.91
CA LEU A 38 -1.40 -6.49 7.81
C LEU A 38 -0.97 -6.77 6.37
N ILE A 39 -1.91 -7.15 5.50
CA ILE A 39 -1.58 -7.68 4.17
C ILE A 39 -0.97 -6.62 3.26
N PHE A 40 -1.60 -5.45 3.13
CA PHE A 40 -1.07 -4.38 2.27
C PHE A 40 0.28 -3.83 2.76
N PRO A 41 0.47 -3.50 4.05
CA PRO A 41 1.77 -3.04 4.55
C PRO A 41 2.85 -4.08 4.36
N PHE A 42 2.56 -5.36 4.66
CA PHE A 42 3.50 -6.46 4.46
C PHE A 42 4.01 -6.52 3.02
N GLY A 43 3.11 -6.57 2.04
CA GLY A 43 3.48 -6.60 0.62
C GLY A 43 4.34 -5.40 0.19
N SER A 44 4.18 -4.24 0.82
CA SER A 44 4.96 -3.03 0.51
C SER A 44 6.28 -2.90 1.28
N ILE A 45 6.41 -3.56 2.44
CA ILE A 45 7.61 -3.57 3.28
C ILE A 45 8.62 -4.60 2.78
N CYS A 46 8.18 -5.75 2.24
CA CYS A 46 9.09 -6.80 1.75
C CYS A 46 10.15 -6.27 0.78
N TRP A 47 9.79 -5.29 -0.05
CA TRP A 47 10.71 -4.66 -0.99
C TRP A 47 11.85 -3.89 -0.31
N ARG A 48 11.66 -3.39 0.91
CA ARG A 48 12.68 -2.63 1.65
C ARG A 48 13.57 -3.52 2.50
N LEU A 49 13.00 -4.59 3.06
CA LEU A 49 13.74 -5.51 3.93
C LEU A 49 14.62 -6.49 3.15
N LEU A 50 14.16 -6.92 1.97
CA LEU A 50 14.77 -8.05 1.26
C LEU A 50 15.55 -7.64 -0.01
N ASP A 51 15.62 -6.34 -0.33
CA ASP A 51 16.29 -5.84 -1.55
C ASP A 51 17.77 -6.25 -1.63
N GLY A 52 18.45 -6.33 -0.47
CA GLY A 52 19.86 -6.74 -0.39
C GLY A 52 20.09 -8.24 -0.29
N VAL A 53 19.04 -9.06 -0.15
CA VAL A 53 19.16 -10.51 0.14
C VAL A 53 18.55 -11.36 -0.98
N VAL A 54 17.50 -10.87 -1.64
CA VAL A 54 16.68 -11.65 -2.57
C VAL A 54 16.60 -10.92 -3.91
N SER A 55 16.58 -11.69 -5.02
CA SER A 55 16.45 -11.13 -6.36
C SER A 55 15.18 -10.27 -6.51
N GLY A 56 15.31 -9.11 -7.16
CA GLY A 56 14.20 -8.20 -7.43
C GLY A 56 13.00 -8.84 -8.17
N LYS A 57 13.23 -9.91 -8.96
CA LYS A 57 12.15 -10.67 -9.62
C LYS A 57 11.28 -11.41 -8.59
N THR A 58 11.90 -11.99 -7.56
CA THR A 58 11.20 -12.70 -6.50
C THR A 58 10.47 -11.71 -5.58
N LEU A 59 11.10 -10.59 -5.23
CA LEU A 59 10.45 -9.50 -4.49
C LEU A 59 9.21 -8.99 -5.21
N LEU A 60 9.29 -8.78 -6.52
CA LEU A 60 8.14 -8.36 -7.33
C LEU A 60 7.00 -9.41 -7.27
N ARG A 61 7.33 -10.70 -7.37
CA ARG A 61 6.32 -11.77 -7.25
C ARG A 61 5.65 -11.76 -5.88
N ILE A 62 6.43 -11.70 -4.80
CA ILE A 62 5.90 -11.63 -3.43
C ILE A 62 4.98 -10.41 -3.30
N HIS A 63 5.45 -9.23 -3.74
CA HIS A 63 4.65 -8.01 -3.72
C HIS A 63 3.33 -8.20 -4.45
N VAL A 64 3.36 -8.63 -5.72
CA VAL A 64 2.15 -8.83 -6.53
C VAL A 64 1.22 -9.87 -5.91
N CYS A 65 1.73 -11.00 -5.41
CA CYS A 65 0.91 -12.01 -4.75
C CYS A 65 0.20 -11.45 -3.51
N CYS A 66 0.92 -10.73 -2.64
CA CYS A 66 0.32 -10.09 -1.47
C CYS A 66 -0.69 -9.01 -1.86
N GLN A 67 -0.42 -8.22 -2.90
CA GLN A 67 -1.34 -7.19 -3.38
C GLN A 67 -2.60 -7.79 -3.98
N VAL A 68 -2.51 -8.87 -4.78
CA VAL A 68 -3.67 -9.56 -5.36
C VAL A 68 -4.52 -10.20 -4.25
N LEU A 69 -3.88 -10.84 -3.27
CA LEU A 69 -4.58 -11.37 -2.10
C LEU A 69 -5.32 -10.26 -1.33
N GLY A 70 -4.61 -9.17 -1.00
CA GLY A 70 -5.18 -8.03 -0.30
C GLY A 70 -6.30 -7.37 -1.09
N LEU A 71 -6.17 -7.26 -2.42
CA LEU A 71 -7.21 -6.69 -3.28
C LEU A 71 -8.46 -7.56 -3.31
N GLY A 72 -8.30 -8.89 -3.36
CA GLY A 72 -9.41 -9.83 -3.25
C GLY A 72 -10.15 -9.66 -1.91
N MET A 73 -9.41 -9.61 -0.81
CA MET A 73 -10.00 -9.38 0.52
C MET A 73 -10.65 -8.00 0.64
N LEU A 74 -10.06 -6.96 0.03
CA LEU A 74 -10.62 -5.60 -0.01
C LEU A 74 -11.95 -5.57 -0.75
N VAL A 75 -12.05 -6.20 -1.93
CA VAL A 75 -13.30 -6.27 -2.70
C VAL A 75 -14.36 -7.06 -1.94
N SER A 76 -14.01 -8.20 -1.35
CA SER A 76 -14.92 -8.98 -0.52
C SER A 76 -15.40 -8.18 0.70
N GLY A 77 -14.49 -7.51 1.40
CA GLY A 77 -14.80 -6.68 2.56
C GLY A 77 -15.65 -5.47 2.20
N PHE A 78 -15.37 -4.81 1.07
CA PHE A 78 -16.22 -3.75 0.53
C PHE A 78 -17.63 -4.26 0.22
N GLY A 79 -17.77 -5.44 -0.40
CA GLY A 79 -19.07 -6.07 -0.64
C GLY A 79 -19.86 -6.32 0.65
N VAL A 80 -19.21 -6.83 1.70
CA VAL A 80 -19.84 -6.96 3.02
C VAL A 80 -20.18 -5.59 3.62
N GLY A 81 -19.36 -4.56 3.42
CA GLY A 81 -19.61 -3.20 3.89
C GLY A 81 -20.83 -2.56 3.22
N VAL A 82 -21.00 -2.77 1.91
CA VAL A 82 -22.22 -2.37 1.18
C VAL A 82 -23.43 -3.08 1.76
N TRP A 83 -23.32 -4.38 2.04
CA TRP A 83 -24.39 -5.13 2.70
C TRP A 83 -24.74 -4.57 4.08
N VAL A 84 -23.74 -4.23 4.91
CA VAL A 84 -23.90 -3.55 6.20
C VAL A 84 -24.67 -2.24 6.02
N CYS A 85 -24.27 -1.41 5.08
CA CYS A 85 -24.97 -0.14 4.82
C CYS A 85 -26.45 -0.34 4.45
N ILE A 86 -26.76 -1.38 3.67
CA ILE A 86 -28.13 -1.72 3.27
C ILE A 86 -28.96 -2.17 4.48
N ILE A 87 -28.45 -3.12 5.28
CA ILE A 87 -29.22 -3.66 6.42
C ILE A 87 -29.35 -2.68 7.59
N HIS A 88 -28.44 -1.70 7.70
CA HIS A 88 -28.52 -0.59 8.64
C HIS A 88 -29.30 0.62 8.10
N ASN A 89 -29.72 0.59 6.82
CA ASN A 89 -30.37 1.72 6.14
C ASN A 89 -29.54 3.03 6.22
N SER A 90 -28.23 2.91 6.06
CA SER A 90 -27.23 3.97 6.26
C SER A 90 -26.33 4.19 5.04
N VAL A 91 -26.80 3.84 3.84
CA VAL A 91 -26.04 3.98 2.59
C VAL A 91 -25.67 5.44 2.37
N TYR A 92 -24.37 5.75 2.50
CA TYR A 92 -23.79 7.09 2.37
C TYR A 92 -24.44 8.18 3.25
N ASN A 93 -25.11 7.76 4.33
CA ASN A 93 -25.74 8.65 5.29
C ASN A 93 -25.27 8.30 6.71
N ASP A 94 -23.98 8.05 6.83
CA ASP A 94 -23.32 7.80 8.11
C ASP A 94 -22.64 9.07 8.61
N GLU A 95 -22.70 9.31 9.93
CA GLU A 95 -22.24 10.55 10.58
C GLU A 95 -20.74 10.83 10.35
N TRP A 96 -19.94 9.78 10.13
CA TRP A 96 -18.48 9.85 10.05
C TRP A 96 -17.93 9.75 8.63
N GLY A 97 -18.80 9.69 7.61
CA GLY A 97 -18.42 9.55 6.20
C GLY A 97 -17.64 8.27 5.85
N HIS A 98 -17.68 7.25 6.70
CA HIS A 98 -17.01 5.96 6.53
C HIS A 98 -17.42 5.27 5.23
N GLY A 99 -18.71 5.30 4.87
CA GLY A 99 -19.18 4.69 3.62
C GLY A 99 -18.59 5.38 2.39
N ILE A 100 -18.63 6.72 2.37
CA ILE A 100 -18.15 7.52 1.24
C ILE A 100 -16.62 7.39 1.09
N LEU A 101 -15.87 7.59 2.17
CA LEU A 101 -14.41 7.48 2.16
C LEU A 101 -13.97 6.06 1.81
N GLY A 102 -14.62 5.05 2.38
CA GLY A 102 -14.37 3.63 2.08
C GLY A 102 -14.54 3.30 0.59
N THR A 103 -15.59 3.82 -0.06
CA THR A 103 -15.79 3.65 -1.50
C THR A 103 -14.68 4.30 -2.32
N ILE A 104 -14.32 5.55 -2.00
CA ILE A 104 -13.24 6.27 -2.71
C ILE A 104 -11.91 5.53 -2.56
N VAL A 105 -11.56 5.15 -1.33
CA VAL A 105 -10.32 4.41 -1.03
C VAL A 105 -10.30 3.08 -1.77
N THR A 106 -11.41 2.33 -1.78
CA THR A 106 -11.52 1.05 -2.49
C THR A 106 -11.32 1.21 -4.00
N ALA A 107 -11.97 2.20 -4.60
CA ALA A 107 -11.82 2.49 -6.04
C ALA A 107 -10.36 2.85 -6.39
N LEU A 108 -9.70 3.65 -5.56
CA LEU A 108 -8.31 4.03 -5.78
C LEU A 108 -7.34 2.86 -5.56
N PHE A 109 -7.61 1.95 -4.62
CA PHE A 109 -6.84 0.70 -4.48
C PHE A 109 -7.00 -0.23 -5.69
N LEU A 110 -8.18 -0.27 -6.32
CA LEU A 110 -8.38 -1.01 -7.57
C LEU A 110 -7.62 -0.38 -8.75
N LEU A 111 -7.43 0.94 -8.72
CA LEU A 111 -6.65 1.65 -9.73
C LEU A 111 -5.13 1.45 -9.57
N GLN A 112 -4.64 1.26 -8.35
CA GLN A 112 -3.22 1.05 -8.05
C GLN A 112 -2.50 -0.02 -8.91
N PRO A 113 -3.01 -1.26 -9.05
CA PRO A 113 -2.34 -2.29 -9.84
C PRO A 113 -2.28 -1.94 -11.33
N VAL A 114 -3.29 -1.23 -11.86
CA VAL A 114 -3.30 -0.76 -13.25
C VAL A 114 -2.16 0.25 -13.45
N LEU A 115 -2.04 1.23 -12.56
CA LEU A 115 -0.97 2.23 -12.60
C LEU A 115 0.42 1.60 -12.40
N GLY A 116 0.53 0.65 -11.47
CA GLY A 116 1.78 -0.08 -11.19
C GLY A 116 2.25 -0.90 -12.39
N GLN A 117 1.33 -1.64 -13.03
CA GLN A 117 1.64 -2.45 -14.21
C GLN A 117 1.98 -1.57 -15.42
N TRP A 118 1.25 -0.48 -15.62
CA TRP A 118 1.52 0.49 -16.67
C TRP A 118 2.95 1.04 -16.57
N HIS A 119 3.33 1.52 -15.38
CA HIS A 119 4.68 1.98 -15.12
C HIS A 119 5.73 0.88 -15.36
N HIS A 120 5.48 -0.35 -14.91
CA HIS A 120 6.41 -1.46 -15.08
C HIS A 120 6.64 -1.84 -16.55
N ILE A 121 5.59 -1.82 -17.38
CA ILE A 121 5.70 -2.03 -18.84
C ILE A 121 6.55 -0.93 -19.46
N LEU A 122 6.28 0.34 -19.11
CA LEU A 122 7.05 1.46 -19.63
C LEU A 122 8.52 1.38 -19.19
N TYR A 123 8.80 0.98 -17.94
CA TYR A 123 10.16 0.84 -17.42
C TYR A 123 10.97 -0.20 -18.20
N LYS A 124 10.37 -1.37 -18.47
CA LYS A 124 11.02 -2.41 -19.30
C LYS A 124 11.30 -1.91 -20.72
N ARG A 125 10.34 -1.20 -21.33
CA ARG A 125 10.49 -0.64 -22.69
C ARG A 125 11.59 0.44 -22.73
N GLY A 126 11.61 1.36 -21.77
CA GLY A 126 12.62 2.41 -21.67
C GLY A 126 14.03 1.86 -21.48
N ARG A 127 14.19 0.86 -20.59
CA ARG A 127 15.48 0.21 -20.35
C ARG A 127 15.99 -0.57 -21.57
N SER A 128 15.09 -1.19 -22.33
CA SER A 128 15.43 -1.89 -23.58
C SER A 128 15.84 -0.93 -24.72
N GLN A 129 15.49 0.35 -24.64
CA GLN A 129 15.77 1.37 -25.66
C GLN A 129 16.86 2.39 -25.24
N GLY A 130 17.55 2.17 -24.11
CA GLY A 130 18.58 3.09 -23.61
C GLY A 130 18.05 4.48 -23.22
N ARG A 131 16.73 4.64 -23.03
CA ARG A 131 16.09 5.92 -22.71
C ARG A 131 16.01 6.13 -21.20
N THR A 132 16.40 7.32 -20.75
CA THR A 132 16.22 7.79 -19.37
C THR A 132 14.73 7.78 -19.05
N PHE A 133 14.34 6.88 -18.16
CA PHE A 133 12.95 6.63 -17.83
C PHE A 133 12.36 7.80 -17.02
N ASN A 134 11.15 8.25 -17.37
CA ASN A 134 10.50 9.38 -16.69
C ASN A 134 10.16 8.99 -15.22
N PRO A 135 10.84 9.55 -14.20
CA PRO A 135 10.76 9.08 -12.81
C PRO A 135 9.42 9.41 -12.12
N TRP A 136 8.57 10.20 -12.78
CA TRP A 136 7.32 10.71 -12.22
C TRP A 136 6.28 9.61 -11.97
N PHE A 137 6.06 8.68 -12.91
CA PHE A 137 5.06 7.62 -12.74
C PHE A 137 5.37 6.64 -11.59
N ARG A 138 6.65 6.32 -11.40
CA ARG A 138 7.12 5.52 -10.25
C ARG A 138 6.76 6.21 -8.94
N THR A 139 7.05 7.51 -8.89
CA THR A 139 6.86 8.35 -7.72
C THR A 139 5.38 8.47 -7.37
N SER A 140 4.53 8.68 -8.38
CA SER A 140 3.07 8.75 -8.20
C SER A 140 2.48 7.45 -7.66
N HIS A 141 2.88 6.28 -8.17
CA HIS A 141 2.40 4.99 -7.67
C HIS A 141 2.76 4.79 -6.18
N VAL A 142 4.01 5.07 -5.82
CA VAL A 142 4.50 4.91 -4.44
C VAL A 142 3.80 5.88 -3.48
N TRP A 143 3.68 7.16 -3.85
CA TRP A 143 3.03 8.15 -2.98
C TRP A 143 1.53 7.94 -2.87
N LEU A 144 0.85 7.63 -3.98
CA LEU A 144 -0.57 7.31 -3.94
C LEU A 144 -0.82 6.08 -3.05
N GLY A 145 0.03 5.06 -3.12
CA GLY A 145 -0.07 3.90 -2.24
C GLY A 145 0.04 4.28 -0.77
N ARG A 146 1.02 5.13 -0.40
CA ARG A 146 1.19 5.61 0.98
C ARG A 146 -0.01 6.42 1.47
N LEU A 147 -0.51 7.35 0.66
CA LEU A 147 -1.67 8.17 1.00
C LEU A 147 -2.92 7.30 1.18
N LEU A 148 -3.11 6.29 0.32
CA LEU A 148 -4.21 5.34 0.44
C LEU A 148 -4.11 4.49 1.71
N MET A 149 -2.90 4.06 2.10
CA MET A 149 -2.72 3.34 3.37
C MET A 149 -3.15 4.18 4.56
N VAL A 150 -2.75 5.44 4.62
CA VAL A 150 -3.16 6.36 5.69
C VAL A 150 -4.67 6.58 5.66
N ALA A 151 -5.25 6.87 4.49
CA ALA A 151 -6.68 7.06 4.34
C ALA A 151 -7.49 5.82 4.73
N ALA A 152 -6.99 4.62 4.44
CA ALA A 152 -7.64 3.37 4.80
C ALA A 152 -7.58 3.09 6.31
N ILE A 153 -6.49 3.45 6.99
CA ILE A 153 -6.41 3.37 8.46
C ILE A 153 -7.38 4.37 9.09
N VAL A 154 -7.44 5.61 8.59
CA VAL A 154 -8.41 6.60 9.06
C VAL A 154 -9.85 6.11 8.82
N ASN A 155 -10.13 5.54 7.65
CA ASN A 155 -11.43 4.95 7.35
C ASN A 155 -11.77 3.77 8.28
N GLY A 156 -10.80 2.93 8.63
CA GLY A 156 -11.01 1.87 9.61
C GLY A 156 -11.32 2.41 11.01
N ALA A 157 -10.66 3.49 11.43
CA ALA A 157 -10.95 4.16 12.69
C ALA A 157 -12.36 4.74 12.74
N THR A 158 -12.83 5.40 11.68
CA THR A 158 -14.22 5.90 11.62
C THR A 158 -15.23 4.75 11.63
N GLY A 159 -14.92 3.61 11.01
CA GLY A 159 -15.76 2.40 11.04
C GLY A 159 -15.86 1.79 12.44
N ILE A 160 -14.79 1.82 13.23
CA ILE A 160 -14.79 1.38 14.64
C ILE A 160 -15.72 2.25 15.48
N VAL A 161 -15.67 3.58 15.31
CA VAL A 161 -16.56 4.54 16.00
C VAL A 161 -18.01 4.32 15.58
N LEU A 162 -18.27 4.16 14.27
CA LEU A 162 -19.61 3.93 13.74
C LEU A 162 -20.24 2.62 14.22
N ALA A 163 -19.42 1.58 14.40
CA ALA A 163 -19.86 0.30 14.96
C ALA A 163 -20.22 0.38 16.46
N ASN A 164 -20.04 1.54 17.11
CA ASN A 164 -20.18 1.73 18.55
C ASN A 164 -19.49 0.59 19.32
N ASN A 165 -18.25 0.32 18.91
CA ASN A 165 -17.56 -0.90 19.29
C ASN A 165 -17.26 -0.91 20.80
N THR A 166 -17.02 -2.09 21.35
CA THR A 166 -16.59 -2.20 22.73
C THR A 166 -15.26 -1.45 22.92
N PRO A 167 -14.98 -0.90 24.12
CA PRO A 167 -13.69 -0.28 24.41
C PRO A 167 -12.50 -1.20 24.15
N GLY A 168 -12.69 -2.52 24.24
CA GLY A 168 -11.68 -3.53 23.87
C GLY A 168 -11.40 -3.57 22.37
N GLY A 169 -12.43 -3.47 21.52
CA GLY A 169 -12.30 -3.43 20.07
C GLY A 169 -11.59 -2.16 19.58
N GLU A 170 -11.94 -1.01 20.14
CA GLU A 170 -11.28 0.27 19.86
C GLU A 170 -9.79 0.26 20.21
N LYS A 171 -9.48 -0.22 21.42
CA LYS A 171 -8.09 -0.38 21.89
C LYS A 171 -7.32 -1.38 21.05
N GLY A 172 -7.95 -2.51 20.69
CA GLY A 172 -7.34 -3.54 19.85
C GLY A 172 -6.98 -3.02 18.46
N TYR A 173 -7.91 -2.33 17.80
CA TYR A 173 -7.67 -1.69 16.50
C TYR A 173 -6.55 -0.65 16.58
N SER A 174 -6.64 0.26 17.55
CA SER A 174 -5.66 1.35 17.73
C SER A 174 -4.27 0.81 18.03
N ALA A 175 -4.16 -0.22 18.87
CA ALA A 175 -2.90 -0.88 19.17
C ALA A 175 -2.31 -1.58 17.92
N ALA A 176 -3.13 -2.33 17.18
CA ALA A 176 -2.66 -3.00 15.96
C ALA A 176 -2.21 -2.01 14.89
N ALA A 177 -3.01 -0.98 14.61
CA ALA A 177 -2.67 0.08 13.66
C ALA A 177 -1.42 0.86 14.10
N GLY A 178 -1.31 1.19 15.39
CA GLY A 178 -0.17 1.91 15.95
C GLY A 178 1.14 1.10 15.88
N VAL A 179 1.11 -0.18 16.28
CA VAL A 179 2.30 -1.05 16.24
C VAL A 179 2.76 -1.26 14.80
N VAL A 180 1.86 -1.63 13.89
CA VAL A 180 2.25 -1.90 12.49
C VAL A 180 2.66 -0.61 11.80
N GLY A 181 1.97 0.51 12.06
CA GLY A 181 2.35 1.82 11.56
C GLY A 181 3.74 2.24 12.04
N LEU A 182 4.05 2.05 13.32
CA LEU A 182 5.36 2.35 13.88
C LEU A 182 6.45 1.48 13.24
N ILE A 183 6.22 0.17 13.12
CA ILE A 183 7.15 -0.75 12.45
C ILE A 183 7.40 -0.30 11.01
N TYR A 184 6.35 0.07 10.27
CA TYR A 184 6.46 0.57 8.91
C TYR A 184 7.35 1.80 8.83
N ILE A 185 7.12 2.80 9.69
CA ILE A 185 7.89 4.04 9.72
C ILE A 185 9.36 3.77 10.10
N VAL A 186 9.61 2.94 11.11
CA VAL A 186 10.98 2.57 11.52
C VAL A 186 11.72 1.91 10.37
N ILE A 187 11.13 0.91 9.72
CA ILE A 187 11.76 0.22 8.57
C ILE A 187 12.02 1.22 7.45
N LEU A 188 11.07 2.11 7.17
CA LEU A 188 11.22 3.11 6.12
C LEU A 188 12.38 4.06 6.41
N SER A 189 12.46 4.58 7.64
CA SER A 189 13.53 5.49 8.07
C SER A 189 14.89 4.81 8.06
N LEU A 190 15.00 3.58 8.58
CA LEU A 190 16.24 2.80 8.53
C LEU A 190 16.69 2.54 7.09
N TRP A 191 15.75 2.21 6.20
CA TRP A 191 16.06 1.99 4.80
C TRP A 191 16.61 3.26 4.12
N TYR A 192 15.96 4.42 4.32
CA TYR A 192 16.45 5.69 3.76
C TYR A 192 17.83 6.08 4.33
N TRP A 193 18.03 5.89 5.64
CA TRP A 193 19.29 6.16 6.30
C TRP A 193 20.43 5.29 5.76
N ASN A 194 20.19 3.98 5.61
CA ASN A 194 21.19 3.05 5.07
C ASN A 194 21.50 3.33 3.61
N ARG A 195 20.51 3.69 2.80
CA ARG A 195 20.70 4.08 1.39
C ARG A 195 21.60 5.32 1.27
N SER A 196 21.34 6.35 2.08
CA SER A 196 22.16 7.57 2.11
C SER A 196 23.62 7.29 2.46
N LYS A 197 23.89 6.32 3.36
CA LYS A 197 25.26 5.88 3.67
C LYS A 197 25.94 5.12 2.53
N GLN A 198 25.19 4.30 1.79
CA GLN A 198 25.72 3.60 0.63
C GLN A 198 26.11 4.59 -0.47
N ASP A 199 25.21 5.53 -0.80
CA ASP A 199 25.45 6.54 -1.83
C ASP A 199 26.66 7.42 -1.47
N ALA A 200 26.81 7.80 -0.19
CA ALA A 200 27.99 8.55 0.29
C ALA A 200 29.29 7.73 0.23
N GLY A 201 29.21 6.43 0.48
CA GLY A 201 30.35 5.51 0.38
C GLY A 201 30.81 5.28 -1.06
N GLU A 202 29.85 5.16 -2.00
CA GLU A 202 30.10 5.06 -3.44
C GLU A 202 30.75 6.35 -3.97
N ALA A 203 30.18 7.52 -3.65
CA ALA A 203 30.77 8.82 -4.06
C ALA A 203 32.21 9.01 -3.54
N ARG A 204 32.50 8.55 -2.32
CA ARG A 204 33.86 8.59 -1.77
C ARG A 204 34.82 7.65 -2.51
N ARG A 205 34.36 6.46 -2.91
CA ARG A 205 35.17 5.50 -3.68
C ARG A 205 35.47 6.02 -5.07
N ASP A 206 34.48 6.57 -5.76
CA ASP A 206 34.68 7.16 -7.09
C ASP A 206 35.68 8.31 -7.04
N HIS A 207 35.58 9.18 -6.03
CA HIS A 207 36.57 10.24 -5.80
C HIS A 207 37.99 9.70 -5.57
N ASP A 208 38.15 8.68 -4.71
CA ASP A 208 39.45 8.05 -4.46
C ASP A 208 40.02 7.41 -5.76
N HIS A 209 39.16 6.82 -6.59
CA HIS A 209 39.54 6.25 -7.90
C HIS A 209 40.01 7.32 -8.90
N ASP A 210 39.32 8.45 -9.00
CA ASP A 210 39.69 9.55 -9.90
C ASP A 210 41.03 10.20 -9.48
N VAL A 211 41.24 10.37 -8.17
CA VAL A 211 42.50 10.91 -7.63
C VAL A 211 43.68 9.98 -7.93
N LEU A 212 43.48 8.67 -7.78
CA LEU A 212 44.50 7.66 -8.09
C LEU A 212 44.79 7.61 -9.59
N ALA A 213 43.77 7.68 -10.45
CA ALA A 213 43.95 7.71 -11.90
C ALA A 213 44.77 8.92 -12.35
N GLY A 214 44.46 10.12 -11.83
CA GLY A 214 45.21 11.33 -12.14
C GLY A 214 46.69 11.27 -11.70
N HIS A 215 46.99 10.66 -10.54
CA HIS A 215 48.39 10.46 -10.11
C HIS A 215 49.16 9.48 -11.00
N VAL A 216 48.48 8.49 -11.59
CA VAL A 216 49.12 7.54 -12.51
C VAL A 216 49.39 8.19 -13.86
N GLU A 217 48.47 9.01 -14.37
CA GLU A 217 48.67 9.77 -15.61
C GLU A 217 49.80 10.79 -15.50
N ASP A 218 49.90 11.51 -14.37
CA ASP A 218 50.97 12.49 -14.13
C ASP A 218 52.36 11.84 -14.08
N LYS A 219 52.49 10.71 -13.37
CA LYS A 219 53.74 9.93 -13.32
C LYS A 219 54.12 9.33 -14.68
N SER A 220 53.13 8.85 -15.43
CA SER A 220 53.31 8.35 -16.80
C SER A 220 53.81 9.45 -17.74
N GLY A 221 53.16 10.60 -17.77
CA GLY A 221 53.56 11.74 -18.60
C GLY A 221 54.97 12.25 -18.26
N THR A 222 55.29 12.30 -16.96
CA THR A 222 56.63 12.68 -16.50
C THR A 222 57.70 11.67 -16.90
N ALA A 223 57.42 10.36 -16.79
CA ALA A 223 58.35 9.31 -17.21
C ALA A 223 58.58 9.28 -18.73
N VAL A 224 57.54 9.52 -19.52
CA VAL A 224 57.65 9.63 -20.99
C VAL A 224 58.47 10.87 -21.40
N ALA A 225 58.29 12.00 -20.71
CA ALA A 225 59.07 13.21 -20.98
C ALA A 225 60.56 13.05 -20.66
N VAL A 226 60.90 12.30 -19.60
CA VAL A 226 62.30 12.05 -19.19
C VAL A 226 62.99 11.01 -20.08
N GLY A 227 62.26 10.06 -20.68
CA GLY A 227 62.82 9.04 -21.59
C GLY A 227 63.04 9.50 -23.04
N GLN A 228 62.76 10.76 -23.37
CA GLN A 228 62.93 11.35 -24.71
C GLN A 228 64.10 12.35 -24.78
N VAL A 229 64.93 12.41 -23.73
CA VAL A 229 66.16 13.23 -23.64
C VAL A 229 67.37 12.31 -23.70
#